data_AF-A0A022MFJ7-F1
#
_entry.id   AF-A0A022MFJ7-F1
#
_cell.length_a   1.000
_cell.length_b   1.000
_cell.length_c   1.000
_cell.angle_alpha   90.00
_cell.angle_beta   90.00
_cell.angle_gamma   90.00
#
_symmetry.space_group_name_H-M   'P 1'
#
loop_
_entity.id
_entity.type
_entity.pdbx_description
1 polymer ?
#
loop_
_entity_poly.entity_id
_entity_poly.type
_entity_poly.pdbx_seq_one_letter_code
_entity_poly.pdbx_strand_id
1 'polypeptide(L)'
;ALTADRAADARTAALVPEFLLVSGVGCAKNTRVPRSAEYPSDVPALTPTFVRVAWDGGDRDAAVRTDAVDRFHAWLTGRDGLAAFAAAGFRSATGTGHPLLGAGPADTGVLSAAGPLPGAAARTAVDTALSRYRSANGPGRVLYLLDSSGSMRTRWPGPSGGPGILKQSLGGLGDEDEYGVWGVYDGPGGRHHDEVLAFGHHRRADAERGVDAAARVRDAESDPHAALLDALDTMAGRGADDKWPQLIVYLTDDEDDDRLTGQNLAQVLERARQRKVPVDMVSLVAGSCDRGRPAAAVAEASHGRCLDTADDLGTGLHDEVARVGTGED
;
A
#
# COMPACT_ATOMS: atom_id res chain seq x y z
N ALA A 1 -15.22 2.79 -18.04
CA ALA A 1 -15.93 3.30 -16.86
C ALA A 1 -16.86 2.21 -16.35
N LEU A 2 -16.60 1.65 -15.17
CA LEU A 2 -17.54 0.74 -14.52
C LEU A 2 -18.81 1.52 -14.18
N THR A 3 -19.97 0.95 -14.46
CA THR A 3 -21.26 1.53 -14.09
C THR A 3 -21.31 1.74 -12.59
N ALA A 4 -21.48 2.99 -12.15
CA ALA A 4 -21.71 3.32 -10.75
C ALA A 4 -23.01 2.64 -10.29
N ASP A 5 -22.87 1.56 -9.52
CA ASP A 5 -24.00 0.94 -8.84
C ASP A 5 -24.49 1.92 -7.76
N ARG A 6 -25.73 2.41 -7.91
CA ARG A 6 -26.37 3.30 -6.93
C ARG A 6 -26.68 2.61 -5.60
N ALA A 7 -26.49 1.28 -5.51
CA ALA A 7 -26.58 0.52 -4.27
C ALA A 7 -25.26 0.47 -3.47
N ALA A 8 -24.13 0.90 -4.06
CA ALA A 8 -22.87 1.02 -3.34
C ALA A 8 -22.96 2.19 -2.35
N ASP A 9 -22.85 1.88 -1.04
CA ASP A 9 -22.88 2.90 0.00
C ASP A 9 -21.60 3.74 -0.04
N ALA A 10 -21.74 5.05 -0.28
CA ALA A 10 -20.63 6.00 -0.33
C ALA A 10 -20.00 6.29 1.06
N ARG A 11 -20.47 5.62 2.13
CA ARG A 11 -20.03 5.82 3.53
C ARG A 11 -18.92 4.88 3.99
N THR A 12 -18.46 3.97 3.14
CA THR A 12 -17.48 2.93 3.48
C THR A 12 -16.05 3.34 3.11
N ALA A 13 -15.27 3.72 4.12
CA ALA A 13 -13.81 3.71 4.05
C ALA A 13 -13.29 3.13 5.38
N ALA A 14 -12.62 1.99 5.34
CA ALA A 14 -11.97 1.37 6.48
C ALA A 14 -10.46 1.37 6.26
N LEU A 15 -9.71 1.92 7.23
CA LEU A 15 -8.26 1.84 7.23
C LEU A 15 -7.86 0.50 7.85
N VAL A 16 -7.47 -0.44 7.01
CA VAL A 16 -6.96 -1.75 7.43
C VAL A 16 -5.46 -1.77 7.16
N PRO A 17 -4.61 -1.95 8.18
CA PRO A 17 -3.19 -2.18 7.99
C PRO A 17 -2.94 -3.33 7.01
N GLU A 18 -2.04 -3.15 6.04
CA GLU A 18 -1.81 -4.12 4.96
C GLU A 18 -1.44 -5.53 5.48
N PHE A 19 -0.75 -5.63 6.62
CA PHE A 19 -0.43 -6.92 7.24
C PHE A 19 -1.66 -7.70 7.73
N LEU A 20 -2.82 -7.04 7.92
CA LEU A 20 -4.10 -7.69 8.21
C LEU A 20 -4.83 -8.15 6.94
N LEU A 21 -4.41 -7.68 5.77
CA LEU A 21 -4.93 -8.10 4.46
C LEU A 21 -4.24 -9.37 3.93
N VAL A 22 -3.21 -9.87 4.62
CA VAL A 22 -2.59 -11.17 4.32
C VAL A 22 -3.49 -12.29 4.84
N SER A 23 -4.14 -13.01 3.92
CA SER A 23 -4.92 -14.21 4.21
C SER A 23 -3.98 -15.37 4.61
N GLY A 24 -3.42 -15.35 5.81
CA GLY A 24 -2.44 -16.37 6.19
C GLY A 24 -1.72 -16.25 7.53
N VAL A 25 -2.29 -15.62 8.56
CA VAL A 25 -1.75 -15.75 9.91
C VAL A 25 -2.45 -16.88 10.65
N GLY A 26 -1.70 -17.96 10.91
CA GLY A 26 -2.09 -19.10 11.74
C GLY A 26 -2.32 -18.69 13.20
N CYS A 27 -3.45 -18.06 13.47
CA CYS A 27 -3.95 -17.80 14.82
C CYS A 27 -4.49 -19.08 15.47
N ALA A 28 -3.64 -20.10 15.59
CA ALA A 28 -3.91 -21.29 16.38
C ALA A 28 -3.27 -21.14 17.77
N LYS A 29 -3.86 -20.28 18.62
CA LYS A 29 -3.74 -20.41 20.07
C LYS A 29 -5.14 -20.43 20.68
N ASN A 30 -5.46 -21.54 21.36
CA ASN A 30 -6.75 -21.84 21.99
C ASN A 30 -7.06 -21.00 23.25
N THR A 31 -6.50 -19.80 23.38
CA THR A 31 -6.98 -18.84 24.38
C THR A 31 -8.26 -18.22 23.87
N ARG A 32 -9.40 -18.83 24.24
CA ARG A 32 -10.72 -18.22 24.06
C ARG A 32 -10.82 -17.01 24.98
N VAL A 33 -10.34 -15.87 24.50
CA VAL A 33 -10.73 -14.57 25.04
C VAL A 33 -12.26 -14.48 24.89
N PRO A 34 -13.02 -14.05 25.90
CA PRO A 34 -14.45 -13.79 25.75
C PRO A 34 -14.64 -12.85 24.57
N ARG A 35 -15.28 -13.33 23.50
CA ARG A 35 -15.58 -12.52 22.32
C ARG A 35 -16.98 -11.94 22.51
N SER A 36 -17.06 -10.62 22.61
CA SER A 36 -18.28 -9.87 22.41
C SER A 36 -18.74 -10.02 20.96
N ALA A 37 -20.05 -10.19 20.74
CA ALA A 37 -20.63 -10.06 19.42
C ALA A 37 -20.57 -8.58 19.04
N GLU A 38 -19.50 -8.20 18.37
CA GLU A 38 -19.37 -6.89 17.73
C GLU A 38 -20.20 -6.95 16.45
N TYR A 39 -21.25 -6.13 16.38
CA TYR A 39 -22.01 -5.89 15.16
C TYR A 39 -21.37 -4.67 14.51
N PRO A 40 -20.41 -4.86 13.59
CA PRO A 40 -19.64 -3.76 13.07
C PRO A 40 -20.57 -2.87 12.26
N SER A 41 -20.62 -1.58 12.61
CA SER A 41 -21.47 -0.59 11.95
C SER A 41 -20.98 -0.18 10.56
N ASP A 42 -19.81 -0.69 10.16
CA ASP A 42 -19.03 -0.37 8.97
C ASP A 42 -19.00 -1.51 7.94
N VAL A 43 -19.59 -2.66 8.26
CA VAL A 43 -19.77 -3.75 7.30
C VAL A 43 -21.21 -3.67 6.78
N PRO A 44 -21.42 -3.42 5.47
CA PRO A 44 -22.75 -3.49 4.90
C PRO A 44 -23.36 -4.85 5.23
N ALA A 45 -24.67 -4.90 5.49
CA ALA A 45 -25.37 -6.18 5.38
C ALA A 45 -25.13 -6.66 3.95
N LEU A 46 -24.21 -7.62 3.79
CA LEU A 46 -23.95 -8.27 2.53
C LEU A 46 -25.26 -8.93 2.14
N THR A 47 -26.06 -8.26 1.30
CA THR A 47 -27.11 -8.94 0.56
C THR A 47 -26.33 -9.75 -0.47
N PRO A 48 -26.11 -11.05 -0.28
CA PRO A 48 -25.24 -11.80 -1.18
C PRO A 48 -25.89 -11.75 -2.55
N THR A 49 -25.14 -11.37 -3.58
CA THR A 49 -25.62 -11.44 -4.96
C THR A 49 -25.83 -12.90 -5.30
N PHE A 50 -27.07 -13.37 -5.24
CA PHE A 50 -27.41 -14.74 -5.61
C PHE A 50 -27.38 -14.87 -7.13
N VAL A 51 -26.30 -15.43 -7.66
CA VAL A 51 -26.26 -15.90 -9.05
C VAL A 51 -27.06 -17.20 -9.12
N ARG A 52 -28.25 -17.16 -9.73
CA ARG A 52 -29.03 -18.36 -10.02
C ARG A 52 -28.37 -19.13 -11.16
N VAL A 53 -27.66 -20.20 -10.82
CA VAL A 53 -27.14 -21.18 -11.78
C VAL A 53 -28.18 -22.30 -11.90
N ALA A 54 -28.70 -22.52 -13.12
CA ALA A 54 -29.60 -23.62 -13.41
C ALA A 54 -28.85 -24.69 -14.22
N TRP A 55 -29.01 -25.96 -13.82
CA TRP A 55 -28.42 -27.13 -14.48
C TRP A 55 -29.53 -27.95 -15.11
N ASP A 56 -29.25 -28.61 -16.24
CA ASP A 56 -30.22 -29.49 -16.88
C ASP A 56 -30.54 -30.68 -15.96
N GLY A 57 -31.82 -30.80 -15.57
CA GLY A 57 -32.29 -31.75 -14.55
C GLY A 57 -31.99 -31.37 -13.09
N GLY A 58 -31.64 -30.12 -12.78
CA GLY A 58 -31.48 -29.59 -11.41
C GLY A 58 -32.79 -29.38 -10.64
N ASP A 59 -33.92 -29.71 -11.26
CA ASP A 59 -35.28 -29.66 -10.74
C ASP A 59 -35.85 -31.05 -10.40
N ARG A 60 -35.12 -32.13 -10.67
CA ARG A 60 -35.56 -33.51 -10.37
C ARG A 60 -35.89 -33.74 -8.89
N ASP A 61 -35.25 -33.00 -8.00
CA ASP A 61 -35.44 -33.02 -6.55
C ASP A 61 -36.23 -31.80 -6.02
N ALA A 62 -36.83 -30.99 -6.90
CA ALA A 62 -37.42 -29.70 -6.53
C ALA A 62 -38.46 -29.81 -5.39
N ALA A 63 -39.31 -30.83 -5.40
CA ALA A 63 -40.29 -31.05 -4.35
C ALA A 63 -39.65 -31.33 -2.98
N VAL A 64 -38.62 -32.18 -2.95
CA VAL A 64 -37.87 -32.53 -1.72
C VAL A 64 -37.09 -31.33 -1.20
N ARG A 65 -36.46 -30.57 -2.10
CA ARG A 65 -35.73 -29.34 -1.76
C ARG A 65 -36.66 -28.26 -1.20
N THR A 66 -37.81 -28.04 -1.83
CA THR A 66 -38.82 -27.07 -1.35
C THR A 66 -39.32 -27.46 0.04
N ASP A 67 -39.68 -28.73 0.27
CA ASP A 67 -40.08 -29.23 1.59
C ASP A 67 -38.99 -28.99 2.66
N ALA A 68 -37.73 -29.25 2.33
CA ALA A 68 -36.62 -29.00 3.23
C ALA A 68 -36.45 -27.49 3.57
N VAL A 69 -36.54 -26.61 2.56
CA VAL A 69 -36.47 -25.16 2.74
C VAL A 69 -37.64 -24.66 3.59
N ASP A 70 -38.85 -25.13 3.32
CA ASP A 70 -40.06 -24.72 4.06
C ASP A 70 -39.98 -25.14 5.53
N ARG A 71 -39.53 -26.38 5.82
CA ARG A 71 -39.30 -26.82 7.20
C ARG A 71 -38.23 -25.98 7.91
N PHE A 72 -37.14 -25.67 7.22
CA PHE A 72 -36.08 -24.84 7.80
C PHE A 72 -36.58 -23.42 8.07
N HIS A 73 -37.29 -22.81 7.13
CA HIS A 73 -37.89 -21.49 7.29
C HIS A 73 -38.91 -21.47 8.45
N ALA A 74 -39.77 -22.50 8.54
CA ALA A 74 -40.75 -22.64 9.61
C ALA A 74 -40.08 -22.77 10.99
N TRP A 75 -38.95 -23.48 11.09
CA TRP A 75 -38.17 -23.54 12.32
C TRP A 75 -37.50 -22.18 12.62
N LEU A 76 -36.83 -21.59 11.63
CA LEU A 76 -36.07 -20.34 11.75
C LEU A 76 -36.93 -19.17 12.25
N THR A 77 -38.17 -19.10 11.76
CA THR A 77 -39.15 -18.07 12.13
C THR A 77 -40.08 -18.51 13.26
N GLY A 78 -40.04 -19.79 13.63
CA GLY A 78 -40.84 -20.38 14.69
C GLY A 78 -40.27 -20.13 16.08
N ARG A 79 -41.03 -20.51 17.11
CA ARG A 79 -40.67 -20.28 18.52
C ARG A 79 -39.30 -20.88 18.88
N ASP A 80 -39.03 -22.11 18.46
CA ASP A 80 -37.82 -22.83 18.85
C ASP A 80 -36.56 -22.24 18.19
N GLY A 81 -36.65 -21.85 16.92
CA GLY A 81 -35.57 -21.15 16.23
C GLY A 81 -35.32 -19.78 16.86
N LEU A 82 -36.37 -18.96 17.04
CA LEU A 82 -36.25 -17.65 17.67
C LEU A 82 -35.68 -17.74 19.10
N ALA A 83 -36.02 -18.78 19.86
CA ALA A 83 -35.44 -19.03 21.18
C ALA A 83 -33.94 -19.34 21.11
N ALA A 84 -33.49 -20.12 20.12
CA ALA A 84 -32.06 -20.38 19.91
C ALA A 84 -31.29 -19.10 19.53
N PHE A 85 -31.85 -18.27 18.65
CA PHE A 85 -31.27 -16.97 18.29
C PHE A 85 -31.25 -15.98 19.48
N ALA A 86 -32.32 -15.95 20.28
CA ALA A 86 -32.38 -15.16 21.50
C ALA A 86 -31.29 -15.58 22.50
N ALA A 87 -31.08 -16.88 22.70
CA ALA A 87 -30.02 -17.41 23.55
C ALA A 87 -28.62 -17.07 23.05
N ALA A 88 -28.44 -16.89 21.74
CA ALA A 88 -27.18 -16.45 21.14
C ALA A 88 -27.02 -14.92 21.06
N GLY A 89 -27.94 -14.15 21.65
CA GLY A 89 -27.85 -12.69 21.74
C GLY A 89 -28.31 -11.92 20.49
N PHE A 90 -29.04 -12.57 19.57
CA PHE A 90 -29.52 -11.92 18.36
C PHE A 90 -30.69 -10.96 18.62
N ARG A 91 -30.83 -10.01 17.70
CA ARG A 91 -31.82 -8.94 17.72
C ARG A 91 -32.95 -9.17 16.72
N SER A 92 -34.09 -8.56 17.00
CA SER A 92 -35.21 -8.53 16.07
C SER A 92 -34.83 -7.76 14.81
N ALA A 93 -35.02 -8.40 13.65
CA ALA A 93 -34.79 -7.77 12.36
C ALA A 93 -35.87 -6.72 12.01
N THR A 94 -37.07 -6.85 12.57
CA THR A 94 -38.24 -6.03 12.23
C THR A 94 -38.70 -5.09 13.34
N GLY A 95 -38.25 -5.32 14.58
CA GLY A 95 -38.53 -4.42 15.70
C GLY A 95 -37.78 -3.10 15.56
N THR A 96 -38.47 -1.98 15.76
CA THR A 96 -37.84 -0.64 15.76
C THR A 96 -36.69 -0.60 16.78
N GLY A 97 -35.51 -0.17 16.33
CA GLY A 97 -34.31 -0.12 17.17
C GLY A 97 -33.64 -1.48 17.42
N HIS A 98 -34.07 -2.53 16.70
CA HIS A 98 -33.50 -3.88 16.76
C HIS A 98 -33.30 -4.39 18.21
N PRO A 99 -34.38 -4.51 19.01
CA PRO A 99 -34.27 -5.02 20.39
C PRO A 99 -33.75 -6.46 20.40
N LEU A 100 -33.14 -6.88 21.50
CA LEU A 100 -32.77 -8.28 21.70
C LEU A 100 -34.02 -9.16 21.60
N LEU A 101 -33.88 -10.34 20.98
CA LEU A 101 -34.97 -11.32 20.89
C LEU A 101 -35.30 -11.93 22.26
N GLY A 102 -34.31 -12.02 23.16
CA GLY A 102 -34.46 -12.50 24.52
C GLY A 102 -34.74 -11.37 25.53
N ALA A 103 -35.61 -11.63 26.50
CA ALA A 103 -35.93 -10.71 27.60
C ALA A 103 -34.95 -10.79 28.79
N GLY A 104 -33.94 -11.66 28.72
CA GLY A 104 -32.94 -11.87 29.78
C GLY A 104 -31.77 -10.88 29.70
N PRO A 105 -30.92 -10.81 30.75
CA PRO A 105 -29.68 -10.06 30.68
C PRO A 105 -28.86 -10.58 29.50
N ALA A 106 -28.40 -9.66 28.67
CA ALA A 106 -27.57 -10.00 27.52
C ALA A 106 -26.29 -10.68 28.04
N ASP A 107 -25.87 -11.77 27.40
CA ASP A 107 -24.62 -12.44 27.73
C ASP A 107 -23.44 -11.45 27.67
N THR A 108 -22.35 -11.79 28.35
CA THR A 108 -21.16 -10.92 28.42
C THR A 108 -20.69 -10.55 27.01
N GLY A 109 -20.69 -9.25 26.70
CA GLY A 109 -20.29 -8.75 25.38
C GLY A 109 -21.42 -8.49 24.39
N VAL A 110 -22.69 -8.62 24.80
CA VAL A 110 -23.85 -8.16 24.02
C VAL A 110 -24.34 -6.82 24.59
N LEU A 111 -24.34 -5.78 23.75
CA LEU A 111 -24.85 -4.46 24.15
C LEU A 111 -26.34 -4.54 24.51
N SER A 112 -26.81 -3.78 25.52
CA SER A 112 -28.23 -3.74 25.87
C SER A 112 -29.06 -2.96 24.83
N ALA A 113 -28.49 -1.92 24.24
CA ALA A 113 -29.07 -1.15 23.15
C ALA A 113 -28.07 -1.03 21.99
N ALA A 114 -28.53 -1.23 20.76
CA ALA A 114 -27.81 -0.76 19.59
C ALA A 114 -27.97 0.75 19.57
N GLY A 115 -26.94 1.50 19.99
CA GLY A 115 -26.93 2.95 19.85
C GLY A 115 -27.08 3.37 18.38
N PRO A 116 -27.21 4.68 18.10
CA PRO A 116 -27.18 5.14 16.71
C PRO A 116 -25.89 4.66 16.04
N LEU A 117 -25.99 4.25 14.77
CA LEU A 117 -24.82 3.94 13.96
C LEU A 117 -23.91 5.18 13.97
N PRO A 118 -22.59 5.04 14.22
CA PRO A 118 -21.65 6.12 14.00
C PRO A 118 -21.84 6.66 12.58
N GLY A 119 -21.86 7.98 12.44
CA GLY A 119 -21.86 8.61 11.12
C GLY A 119 -20.57 8.27 10.36
N ALA A 120 -20.58 8.44 9.03
CA ALA A 120 -19.36 8.32 8.24
C ALA A 120 -18.26 9.21 8.84
N ALA A 121 -17.06 8.67 8.98
CA ALA A 121 -15.92 9.47 9.39
C ALA A 121 -15.78 10.64 8.42
N ALA A 122 -15.70 11.87 8.95
CA ALA A 122 -15.41 13.02 8.10
C ALA A 122 -14.07 12.76 7.40
N ARG A 123 -13.98 13.09 6.11
CA ARG A 123 -12.74 12.94 5.32
C ARG A 123 -11.52 13.50 6.05
N THR A 124 -11.68 14.68 6.66
CA THR A 124 -10.66 15.33 7.49
C THR A 124 -10.20 14.51 8.69
N ALA A 125 -11.08 13.73 9.32
CA ALA A 125 -10.73 12.87 10.44
C ALA A 125 -9.90 11.65 9.98
N VAL A 126 -10.20 11.10 8.80
CA VAL A 126 -9.42 10.03 8.17
C VAL A 126 -8.04 10.54 7.77
N ASP A 127 -7.98 11.68 7.10
CA ASP A 127 -6.72 12.32 6.68
C ASP A 127 -5.84 12.66 7.90
N THR A 128 -6.45 13.20 8.97
CA THR A 128 -5.74 13.48 10.23
C THR A 128 -5.20 12.21 10.89
N ALA A 129 -5.98 11.13 10.91
CA ALA A 129 -5.54 9.86 11.50
C ALA A 129 -4.40 9.23 10.69
N LEU A 130 -4.47 9.29 9.36
CA LEU A 130 -3.41 8.84 8.45
C LEU A 130 -2.13 9.66 8.63
N SER A 131 -2.23 10.98 8.66
CA SER A 131 -1.10 11.88 8.91
C SER A 131 -0.42 11.53 10.25
N ARG A 132 -1.19 11.43 11.34
CA ARG A 132 -0.66 11.03 12.65
C ARG A 132 -0.01 9.65 12.66
N TYR A 133 -0.58 8.69 11.92
CA TYR A 133 -0.02 7.35 11.81
C TYR A 133 1.31 7.35 11.03
N ARG A 134 1.38 8.08 9.91
CA ARG A 134 2.61 8.21 9.10
C ARG A 134 3.72 8.91 9.88
N SER A 135 3.40 10.03 10.52
CA SER A 135 4.34 10.81 11.33
C SER A 135 4.68 10.16 12.69
N ALA A 136 4.05 9.04 13.06
CA ALA A 136 4.28 8.39 14.36
C ALA A 136 5.73 7.91 14.54
N ASN A 137 6.42 7.60 13.43
CA ASN A 137 7.82 7.19 13.43
C ASN A 137 8.80 8.34 13.20
N GLY A 138 8.32 9.58 13.12
CA GLY A 138 9.11 10.77 12.78
C GLY A 138 9.07 11.11 11.28
N PRO A 139 9.82 12.14 10.87
CA PRO A 139 9.96 12.52 9.47
C PRO A 139 10.55 11.41 8.60
N GLY A 140 10.22 11.42 7.32
CA GLY A 140 10.75 10.51 6.31
C GLY A 140 12.12 10.95 5.78
N ARG A 141 12.87 9.98 5.27
CA ARG A 141 14.15 10.18 4.57
C ARG A 141 14.15 9.52 3.21
N VAL A 142 14.33 10.29 2.14
CA VAL A 142 14.31 9.76 0.76
C VAL A 142 15.58 10.13 -0.01
N LEU A 143 16.31 9.12 -0.50
CA LEU A 143 17.42 9.32 -1.42
C LEU A 143 17.00 8.92 -2.83
N TYR A 144 16.98 9.89 -3.74
CA TYR A 144 16.74 9.64 -5.16
C TYR A 144 18.06 9.37 -5.87
N LEU A 145 18.11 8.29 -6.61
CA LEU A 145 19.12 7.97 -7.60
C LEU A 145 18.49 8.23 -8.97
N LEU A 146 19.03 9.19 -9.70
CA LEU A 146 18.56 9.55 -11.03
C LEU A 146 19.60 9.11 -12.05
N ASP A 147 19.27 8.08 -12.82
CA ASP A 147 20.09 7.62 -13.94
C ASP A 147 20.37 8.81 -14.88
N SER A 148 21.64 9.17 -14.95
CA SER A 148 22.14 10.30 -15.72
C SER A 148 22.94 9.82 -16.92
N SER A 149 22.78 8.56 -17.33
CA SER A 149 23.45 7.98 -18.50
C SER A 149 23.00 8.60 -19.81
N GLY A 150 23.74 8.30 -20.88
CA GLY A 150 23.47 8.79 -22.23
C GLY A 150 22.15 8.29 -22.81
N SER A 151 21.72 7.07 -22.46
CA SER A 151 20.47 6.44 -22.92
C SER A 151 19.24 7.26 -22.51
N MET A 152 19.30 7.88 -21.33
CA MET A 152 18.24 8.71 -20.76
C MET A 152 17.93 9.97 -21.58
N ARG A 153 18.74 10.35 -22.59
CA ARG A 153 18.58 11.59 -23.38
C ARG A 153 17.17 11.79 -23.96
N THR A 154 16.51 10.73 -24.42
CA THR A 154 15.14 10.80 -24.97
C THR A 154 14.06 10.74 -23.89
N ARG A 155 14.41 10.31 -22.68
CA ARG A 155 13.54 10.13 -21.51
C ARG A 155 13.81 11.13 -20.39
N TRP A 156 14.65 12.12 -20.66
CA TRP A 156 14.97 13.20 -19.73
C TRP A 156 13.97 14.37 -19.77
N PRO A 157 13.52 14.86 -20.96
CA PRO A 157 12.74 16.08 -21.02
C PRO A 157 11.29 15.90 -20.55
N GLY A 158 10.74 16.97 -19.98
CA GLY A 158 9.31 17.09 -19.72
C GLY A 158 8.85 16.40 -18.42
N PRO A 159 7.53 16.49 -18.13
CA PRO A 159 6.97 15.99 -16.87
C PRO A 159 7.06 14.47 -16.75
N SER A 160 6.98 13.72 -17.85
CA SER A 160 7.09 12.26 -17.85
C SER A 160 8.54 11.76 -17.98
N GLY A 161 9.53 12.65 -18.03
CA GLY A 161 10.93 12.28 -18.01
C GLY A 161 11.47 12.09 -16.59
N GLY A 162 12.68 11.54 -16.46
CA GLY A 162 13.29 11.22 -15.15
C GLY A 162 13.20 12.35 -14.10
N PRO A 163 13.75 13.55 -14.36
CA PRO A 163 13.58 14.69 -13.45
C PRO A 163 12.13 15.12 -13.23
N GLY A 164 11.27 14.99 -14.25
CA GLY A 164 9.86 15.36 -14.16
C GLY A 164 9.08 14.45 -13.21
N ILE A 165 9.30 13.13 -13.28
CA ILE A 165 8.67 12.14 -12.40
C ILE A 165 9.20 12.30 -10.97
N LEU A 166 10.51 12.51 -10.80
CA LEU A 166 11.09 12.81 -9.49
C LEU A 166 10.39 14.02 -8.85
N LYS A 167 10.29 15.15 -9.56
CA LYS A 167 9.65 16.37 -9.04
C LYS A 167 8.17 16.20 -8.69
N GLN A 168 7.43 15.36 -9.43
CA GLN A 168 6.05 15.04 -9.08
C GLN A 168 5.95 14.28 -7.75
N SER A 169 6.89 13.36 -7.51
CA SER A 169 6.91 12.59 -6.25
C SER A 169 7.23 13.42 -5.01
N LEU A 170 7.93 14.57 -5.16
CA LEU A 170 8.29 15.44 -4.03
C LEU A 170 7.08 15.96 -3.24
N GLY A 171 5.89 16.01 -3.86
CA GLY A 171 4.67 16.38 -3.12
C GLY A 171 4.24 15.37 -2.05
N GLY A 172 4.84 14.18 -2.02
CA GLY A 172 4.65 13.21 -0.94
C GLY A 172 5.49 13.51 0.31
N LEU A 173 6.39 14.50 0.24
CA LEU A 173 7.30 14.89 1.33
C LEU A 173 6.84 16.21 1.95
N GLY A 174 6.88 16.29 3.28
CA GLY A 174 6.61 17.50 4.04
C GLY A 174 7.86 18.28 4.42
N ASP A 175 7.66 19.42 5.10
CA ASP A 175 8.73 20.37 5.45
C ASP A 175 9.80 19.80 6.41
N GLU A 176 9.41 18.82 7.23
CA GLU A 176 10.31 18.16 8.19
C GLU A 176 10.99 16.92 7.59
N ASP A 177 10.61 16.49 6.38
CA ASP A 177 11.25 15.35 5.73
C ASP A 177 12.64 15.74 5.19
N GLU A 178 13.55 14.77 5.12
CA GLU A 178 14.87 14.96 4.53
C GLU A 178 14.97 14.21 3.20
N TYR A 179 15.52 14.85 2.18
CA TYR A 179 15.77 14.17 0.91
C TYR A 179 16.97 14.73 0.17
N GLY A 180 17.51 13.92 -0.73
CA GLY A 180 18.63 14.27 -1.60
C GLY A 180 18.52 13.58 -2.95
N VAL A 181 19.28 14.06 -3.94
CA VAL A 181 19.29 13.52 -5.30
C VAL A 181 20.72 13.29 -5.74
N TRP A 182 21.01 12.08 -6.20
CA TRP A 182 22.25 11.71 -6.87
C TRP A 182 22.00 11.53 -8.37
N GLY A 183 22.88 12.04 -9.21
CA GLY A 183 22.97 11.69 -10.62
C GLY A 183 23.86 10.47 -10.77
N VAL A 184 23.32 9.33 -11.21
CA VAL A 184 24.06 8.07 -11.35
C VAL A 184 24.68 7.99 -12.74
N TYR A 185 25.99 7.74 -12.81
CA TYR A 185 26.74 7.55 -14.05
C TYR A 185 28.12 6.97 -13.75
N ASP A 186 28.69 6.23 -14.69
CA ASP A 186 30.08 5.73 -14.64
C ASP A 186 31.06 6.84 -15.06
N GLY A 187 31.62 7.50 -14.06
CA GLY A 187 32.49 8.64 -14.18
C GLY A 187 33.97 8.32 -13.99
N PRO A 188 34.87 9.22 -14.48
CA PRO A 188 36.30 9.03 -14.33
C PRO A 188 36.71 8.96 -12.85
N GLY A 189 37.69 8.10 -12.56
CA GLY A 189 38.20 7.91 -11.20
C GLY A 189 37.33 7.03 -10.31
N GLY A 190 36.44 6.21 -10.88
CA GLY A 190 35.57 5.29 -10.13
C GLY A 190 34.38 5.99 -9.46
N ARG A 191 34.06 7.20 -9.89
CA ARG A 191 32.88 7.92 -9.42
C ARG A 191 31.65 7.34 -10.11
N HIS A 192 30.71 6.83 -9.34
CA HIS A 192 29.48 6.20 -9.85
C HIS A 192 28.22 7.07 -9.62
N HIS A 193 28.39 8.21 -8.95
CA HIS A 193 27.34 9.22 -8.80
C HIS A 193 27.92 10.62 -8.52
N ASP A 194 27.14 11.68 -8.79
CA ASP A 194 27.37 13.02 -8.25
C ASP A 194 26.14 13.56 -7.51
N GLU A 195 26.37 14.46 -6.56
CA GLU A 195 25.28 15.09 -5.82
C GLU A 195 24.61 16.16 -6.70
N VAL A 196 23.35 15.93 -7.05
CA VAL A 196 22.47 16.88 -7.77
C VAL A 196 21.76 17.79 -6.78
N LEU A 197 21.31 17.22 -5.66
CA LEU A 197 20.72 17.92 -4.54
C LEU A 197 21.27 17.33 -3.24
N ALA A 198 21.85 18.18 -2.40
CA ALA A 198 22.38 17.79 -1.10
C ALA A 198 21.29 17.14 -0.23
N PHE A 199 21.66 16.10 0.52
CA PHE A 199 20.70 15.45 1.41
C PHE A 199 20.37 16.34 2.62
N GLY A 200 19.09 16.63 2.84
CA GLY A 200 18.61 17.42 3.98
C GLY A 200 17.18 17.93 3.79
N HIS A 201 16.78 18.90 4.60
CA HIS A 201 15.47 19.55 4.45
C HIS A 201 15.48 20.55 3.29
N HIS A 202 14.45 20.49 2.46
CA HIS A 202 14.28 21.44 1.36
C HIS A 202 12.82 21.84 1.23
N ARG A 203 12.59 23.13 1.00
CA ARG A 203 11.32 23.57 0.43
C ARG A 203 11.21 23.00 -0.97
N ARG A 204 10.09 22.36 -1.29
CA ARG A 204 9.85 21.73 -2.60
C ARG A 204 10.24 22.61 -3.78
N ALA A 205 9.76 23.85 -3.80
CA ALA A 205 10.05 24.78 -4.90
C ALA A 205 11.56 25.07 -5.06
N ASP A 206 12.34 25.04 -3.98
CA ASP A 206 13.79 25.25 -4.02
C ASP A 206 14.50 23.99 -4.53
N ALA A 207 14.07 22.81 -4.08
CA ALA A 207 14.58 21.52 -4.56
C ALA A 207 14.32 21.32 -6.05
N GLU A 208 13.09 21.61 -6.52
CA GLU A 208 12.74 21.52 -7.94
C GLU A 208 13.65 22.40 -8.81
N ARG A 209 13.93 23.63 -8.38
CA ARG A 209 14.86 24.53 -9.09
C ARG A 209 16.31 24.04 -9.01
N GLY A 210 16.73 23.47 -7.89
CA GLY A 210 18.05 22.87 -7.74
C GLY A 210 18.26 21.70 -8.70
N VAL A 211 17.28 20.79 -8.76
CA VAL A 211 17.27 19.66 -9.70
C VAL A 211 17.29 20.16 -11.14
N ASP A 212 16.44 21.14 -11.51
CA ASP A 212 16.43 21.69 -12.86
C ASP A 212 17.76 22.36 -13.27
N ALA A 213 18.50 22.91 -12.32
CA ALA A 213 19.79 23.55 -12.57
C ALA A 213 20.97 22.56 -12.63
N ALA A 214 20.95 21.51 -11.81
CA ALA A 214 22.09 20.61 -11.62
C ALA A 214 21.95 19.26 -12.31
N ALA A 215 20.74 18.71 -12.42
CA ALA A 215 20.52 17.41 -13.03
C ALA A 215 20.80 17.50 -14.54
N ARG A 216 21.60 16.57 -15.07
CA ARG A 216 21.96 16.53 -16.49
C ARG A 216 22.33 15.13 -16.96
N VAL A 217 21.85 14.77 -18.14
CA VAL A 217 22.35 13.62 -18.90
C VAL A 217 23.84 13.79 -19.17
N ARG A 218 24.60 12.72 -18.97
CA ARG A 218 26.02 12.60 -19.24
C ARG A 218 26.23 11.78 -20.49
N ASP A 219 27.37 12.01 -21.12
CA ASP A 219 27.86 11.13 -22.18
C ASP A 219 28.68 10.00 -21.52
N ALA A 220 27.97 9.17 -20.75
CA ALA A 220 28.50 8.05 -19.99
C ALA A 220 27.37 7.02 -19.76
N GLU A 221 27.74 5.78 -19.49
CA GLU A 221 26.79 4.75 -19.04
C GLU A 221 26.43 4.94 -17.56
N SER A 222 25.43 4.24 -17.07
CA SER A 222 25.10 4.15 -15.65
C SER A 222 25.97 3.09 -14.94
N ASP A 223 26.14 3.26 -13.62
CA ASP A 223 26.70 2.22 -12.75
C ASP A 223 25.72 1.91 -11.60
N PRO A 224 24.63 1.18 -11.89
CA PRO A 224 23.60 0.89 -10.90
C PRO A 224 24.13 0.04 -9.74
N HIS A 225 25.11 -0.82 -10.00
CA HIS A 225 25.70 -1.69 -8.97
C HIS A 225 26.37 -0.89 -7.87
N ALA A 226 27.32 -0.02 -8.22
CA ALA A 226 28.05 0.76 -7.23
C ALA A 226 27.14 1.79 -6.55
N ALA A 227 26.27 2.47 -7.31
CA ALA A 227 25.35 3.47 -6.76
C ALA A 227 24.35 2.90 -5.75
N LEU A 228 23.75 1.73 -6.04
CA LEU A 228 22.82 1.08 -5.11
C LEU A 228 23.53 0.62 -3.82
N LEU A 229 24.76 0.09 -3.92
CA LEU A 229 25.52 -0.30 -2.73
C LEU A 229 25.84 0.89 -1.83
N ASP A 230 26.26 2.01 -2.42
CA ASP A 230 26.60 3.22 -1.66
C ASP A 230 25.37 3.91 -1.08
N ALA A 231 24.26 3.94 -1.81
CA ALA A 231 22.98 4.44 -1.33
C ALA A 231 22.46 3.64 -0.13
N LEU A 232 22.53 2.31 -0.20
CA LEU A 232 22.12 1.41 0.88
C LEU A 232 22.97 1.62 2.14
N ASP A 233 24.29 1.79 1.99
CA ASP A 233 25.17 2.07 3.13
C ASP A 233 24.95 3.47 3.70
N THR A 234 24.78 4.47 2.84
CA THR A 234 24.53 5.87 3.24
C THR A 234 23.23 5.99 4.03
N MET A 235 22.12 5.45 3.50
CA MET A 235 20.83 5.53 4.18
C MET A 235 20.83 4.71 5.47
N ALA A 236 21.38 3.49 5.45
CA ALA A 236 21.48 2.69 6.67
C ALA A 236 22.30 3.39 7.77
N GLY A 237 23.35 4.12 7.40
CA GLY A 237 24.13 4.93 8.33
C GLY A 237 23.32 6.07 8.94
N ARG A 238 22.49 6.76 8.13
CA ARG A 238 21.64 7.87 8.59
C ARG A 238 20.55 7.41 9.56
N GLY A 239 19.93 6.26 9.31
CA GLY A 239 18.90 5.70 10.19
C GLY A 239 19.42 4.88 11.37
N ALA A 240 20.72 4.90 11.67
CA ALA A 240 21.29 4.08 12.75
C ALA A 240 20.83 4.53 14.16
N ASP A 241 20.53 5.82 14.33
CA ASP A 241 20.27 6.45 15.63
C ASP A 241 18.78 6.73 15.90
N ASP A 242 17.89 6.42 14.96
CA ASP A 242 16.45 6.67 15.07
C ASP A 242 15.61 5.59 14.37
N LYS A 243 14.30 5.83 14.23
CA LYS A 243 13.35 4.94 13.56
C LYS A 243 12.62 5.63 12.41
N TRP A 244 13.19 6.72 11.91
CA TRP A 244 12.57 7.52 10.87
C TRP A 244 12.42 6.66 9.61
N PRO A 245 11.25 6.68 8.95
CA PRO A 245 11.05 5.94 7.71
C PRO A 245 12.10 6.33 6.66
N GLN A 246 12.56 5.35 5.89
CA GLN A 246 13.59 5.55 4.87
C GLN A 246 13.18 4.92 3.55
N LEU A 247 13.59 5.55 2.44
CA LEU A 247 13.39 5.04 1.08
C LEU A 247 14.57 5.42 0.19
N ILE A 248 15.00 4.49 -0.65
CA ILE A 248 15.84 4.76 -1.80
C ILE A 248 14.94 4.63 -3.03
N VAL A 249 14.98 5.59 -3.95
CA VAL A 249 14.26 5.52 -5.22
C VAL A 249 15.29 5.56 -6.34
N TYR A 250 15.32 4.56 -7.22
CA TYR A 250 16.19 4.58 -8.40
C TYR A 250 15.38 4.71 -9.68
N LEU A 251 15.50 5.86 -10.36
CA LEU A 251 14.86 6.17 -11.64
C LEU A 251 15.83 5.90 -12.79
N THR A 252 15.50 4.97 -13.68
CA THR A 252 16.35 4.55 -14.82
C THR A 252 15.51 4.27 -16.08
N ASP A 253 16.16 4.08 -17.22
CA ASP A 253 15.53 3.52 -18.41
C ASP A 253 15.90 2.07 -18.71
N ASP A 254 16.47 1.36 -17.72
CA ASP A 254 16.78 -0.08 -17.71
C ASP A 254 17.82 -0.58 -18.73
N GLU A 255 18.46 0.33 -19.47
CA GLU A 255 19.42 -0.03 -20.50
C GLU A 255 20.70 -0.65 -19.93
N ASP A 256 21.18 -0.13 -18.79
CA ASP A 256 22.36 -0.59 -18.05
C ASP A 256 22.07 -1.74 -17.05
N ASP A 257 20.89 -2.37 -17.12
CA ASP A 257 20.52 -3.47 -16.23
C ASP A 257 21.42 -4.70 -16.37
N ASP A 258 22.13 -4.85 -17.49
CA ASP A 258 23.12 -5.92 -17.70
C ASP A 258 24.30 -5.80 -16.73
N ARG A 259 24.64 -4.58 -16.29
CA ARG A 259 25.61 -4.30 -15.23
C ARG A 259 25.10 -4.70 -13.83
N LEU A 260 23.80 -4.93 -13.70
CA LEU A 260 23.13 -5.44 -12.51
C LEU A 260 22.77 -6.93 -12.66
N THR A 261 23.73 -7.75 -13.10
CA THR A 261 23.59 -9.21 -13.24
C THR A 261 24.67 -9.98 -12.48
N GLY A 262 24.50 -11.30 -12.37
CA GLY A 262 25.52 -12.20 -11.80
C GLY A 262 25.94 -11.81 -10.37
N GLN A 263 27.26 -11.63 -10.18
CA GLN A 263 27.82 -11.26 -8.86
C GLN A 263 27.44 -9.85 -8.42
N ASN A 264 27.28 -8.91 -9.36
CA ASN A 264 26.90 -7.53 -9.04
C ASN A 264 25.49 -7.50 -8.43
N LEU A 265 24.53 -8.17 -9.08
CA LEU A 265 23.18 -8.33 -8.53
C LEU A 265 23.20 -9.02 -7.17
N ALA A 266 23.93 -10.14 -7.05
CA ALA A 266 24.00 -10.88 -5.80
C ALA A 266 24.48 -10.02 -4.62
N GLN A 267 25.46 -9.14 -4.85
CA GLN A 267 25.96 -8.21 -3.83
C GLN A 267 24.91 -7.17 -3.43
N VAL A 268 24.19 -6.58 -4.39
CA VAL A 268 23.12 -5.60 -4.10
C VAL A 268 21.98 -6.28 -3.33
N LEU A 269 21.54 -7.46 -3.74
CA LEU A 269 20.47 -8.19 -3.05
C LEU A 269 20.86 -8.55 -1.62
N GLU A 270 22.11 -8.99 -1.40
CA GLU A 270 22.60 -9.27 -0.06
C GLU A 270 22.65 -8.00 0.79
N ARG A 271 23.17 -6.90 0.22
CA ARG A 271 23.22 -5.61 0.92
C ARG A 271 21.83 -5.09 1.28
N ALA A 272 20.87 -5.18 0.36
CA ALA A 272 19.49 -4.76 0.58
C ALA A 272 18.86 -5.49 1.78
N ARG A 273 19.02 -6.82 1.85
CA ARG A 273 18.53 -7.63 2.98
C ARG A 273 19.19 -7.26 4.31
N GLN A 274 20.48 -6.93 4.29
CA GLN A 274 21.24 -6.56 5.48
C GLN A 274 20.85 -5.18 6.01
N ARG A 275 20.70 -4.19 5.11
CA ARG A 275 20.45 -2.79 5.47
C ARG A 275 18.99 -2.51 5.82
N LYS A 276 18.04 -3.29 5.26
CA LYS A 276 16.60 -3.13 5.50
C LYS A 276 16.09 -1.73 5.19
N VAL A 277 16.72 -1.06 4.22
CA VAL A 277 16.22 0.17 3.62
C VAL A 277 15.47 -0.24 2.34
N PRO A 278 14.16 0.03 2.23
CA PRO A 278 13.40 -0.21 1.01
C PRO A 278 14.02 0.50 -0.20
N VAL A 279 14.07 -0.20 -1.33
CA VAL A 279 14.54 0.33 -2.60
C VAL A 279 13.41 0.22 -3.62
N ASP A 280 12.89 1.37 -4.04
CA ASP A 280 11.94 1.46 -5.13
C ASP A 280 12.69 1.60 -6.45
N MET A 281 12.48 0.62 -7.33
CA MET A 281 13.06 0.60 -8.67
C MET A 281 12.01 1.15 -9.65
N VAL A 282 12.33 2.25 -10.31
CA VAL A 282 11.43 2.98 -11.19
C VAL A 282 12.02 3.04 -12.58
N SER A 283 11.36 2.39 -13.55
CA SER A 283 11.83 2.38 -14.92
C SER A 283 10.93 3.18 -15.84
N LEU A 284 11.56 3.95 -16.72
CA LEU A 284 10.91 4.67 -17.82
C LEU A 284 10.65 3.77 -19.05
N VAL A 285 10.76 2.45 -18.89
CA VAL A 285 10.53 1.42 -19.90
C VAL A 285 9.68 0.28 -19.34
N ALA A 286 8.65 -0.14 -20.08
CA ALA A 286 7.76 -1.23 -19.70
C ALA A 286 8.48 -2.59 -19.70
N GLY A 287 8.13 -3.46 -18.74
CA GLY A 287 8.65 -4.83 -18.64
C GLY A 287 9.94 -4.93 -17.82
N SER A 288 10.50 -3.81 -17.34
CA SER A 288 11.62 -3.80 -16.39
C SER A 288 11.24 -4.42 -15.04
N CYS A 289 9.95 -4.40 -14.68
CA CYS A 289 9.42 -5.01 -13.46
C CYS A 289 8.94 -6.45 -13.64
N ASP A 290 9.17 -7.06 -14.81
CA ASP A 290 8.83 -8.46 -15.03
C ASP A 290 9.65 -9.40 -14.13
N ARG A 291 9.06 -10.56 -13.82
CA ARG A 291 9.70 -11.57 -12.99
C ARG A 291 11.04 -12.01 -13.61
N GLY A 292 12.10 -11.94 -12.80
CA GLY A 292 13.45 -12.33 -13.21
C GLY A 292 14.29 -11.17 -13.75
N ARG A 293 13.72 -9.96 -13.86
CA ARG A 293 14.47 -8.74 -14.14
C ARG A 293 15.20 -8.25 -12.88
N PRO A 294 16.36 -7.56 -13.01
CA PRO A 294 17.11 -7.05 -11.88
C PRO A 294 16.31 -6.09 -10.99
N ALA A 295 15.55 -5.16 -11.58
CA ALA A 295 14.71 -4.22 -10.85
C ALA A 295 13.69 -4.90 -9.93
N ALA A 296 12.96 -5.89 -10.44
CA ALA A 296 12.01 -6.67 -9.64
C ALA A 296 12.72 -7.41 -8.48
N ALA A 297 13.90 -7.97 -8.71
CA ALA A 297 14.66 -8.69 -7.68
C ALA A 297 15.17 -7.77 -6.56
N VAL A 298 15.65 -6.58 -6.90
CA VAL A 298 16.14 -5.59 -5.92
C VAL A 298 14.99 -5.04 -5.06
N ALA A 299 13.86 -4.69 -5.69
CA ALA A 299 12.67 -4.26 -4.97
C ALA A 299 12.18 -5.35 -4.00
N GLU A 300 12.08 -6.60 -4.46
CA GLU A 300 11.66 -7.72 -3.60
C GLU A 300 12.61 -7.95 -2.43
N ALA A 301 13.93 -7.92 -2.66
CA ALA A 301 14.93 -8.18 -1.61
C ALA A 301 15.04 -7.06 -0.57
N SER A 302 14.68 -5.83 -0.93
CA SER A 302 14.69 -4.67 -0.04
C SER A 302 13.33 -4.41 0.64
N HIS A 303 12.27 -5.10 0.21
CA HIS A 303 10.87 -4.80 0.53
C HIS A 303 10.40 -3.43 0.00
N GLY A 304 10.99 -2.97 -1.10
CA GLY A 304 10.48 -1.83 -1.88
C GLY A 304 9.52 -2.27 -3.00
N ARG A 305 9.31 -1.38 -3.96
CA ARG A 305 8.40 -1.54 -5.09
C ARG A 305 9.14 -1.48 -6.41
N CYS A 306 8.61 -2.16 -7.41
CA CYS A 306 9.05 -1.98 -8.79
C CYS A 306 7.91 -1.31 -9.56
N LEU A 307 8.20 -0.16 -10.18
CA LEU A 307 7.26 0.64 -10.96
C LEU A 307 7.82 0.79 -12.38
N ASP A 308 7.00 0.56 -13.39
CA ASP A 308 7.37 0.80 -14.78
C ASP A 308 6.24 1.47 -15.57
N THR A 309 6.47 1.80 -16.85
CA THR A 309 5.48 2.53 -17.67
C THR A 309 4.19 1.74 -17.99
N ALA A 310 4.06 0.48 -17.56
CA ALA A 310 2.78 -0.21 -17.60
C ALA A 310 1.77 0.39 -16.60
N ASP A 311 2.27 1.06 -15.56
CA ASP A 311 1.49 1.80 -14.56
C ASP A 311 1.59 3.33 -14.77
N ASP A 312 0.79 4.10 -14.03
CA ASP A 312 0.98 5.55 -13.90
C ASP A 312 2.17 5.83 -12.98
N LEU A 313 3.37 5.94 -13.55
CA LEU A 313 4.62 6.16 -12.82
C LEU A 313 4.60 7.41 -11.93
N GLY A 314 3.96 8.49 -12.36
CA GLY A 314 3.92 9.74 -11.59
C GLY A 314 3.11 9.58 -10.31
N THR A 315 1.90 9.03 -10.45
CA THR A 315 1.02 8.75 -9.32
C THR A 315 1.59 7.64 -8.43
N GLY A 316 2.06 6.54 -9.03
CA GLY A 316 2.61 5.40 -8.31
C GLY A 316 3.82 5.77 -7.46
N LEU A 317 4.78 6.52 -8.01
CA LEU A 317 5.93 6.95 -7.25
C LEU A 317 5.56 7.98 -6.17
N HIS A 318 4.64 8.89 -6.46
CA HIS A 318 4.13 9.82 -5.45
C HIS A 318 3.54 9.07 -4.24
N ASP A 319 2.73 8.05 -4.48
CA ASP A 319 2.10 7.27 -3.42
C ASP A 319 3.12 6.52 -2.56
N GLU A 320 4.18 5.96 -3.15
CA GLU A 320 5.23 5.28 -2.39
C GLU A 320 6.08 6.27 -1.57
N VAL A 321 6.42 7.42 -2.14
CA VAL A 321 7.10 8.49 -1.39
C VAL A 321 6.22 9.00 -0.24
N ALA A 322 4.92 9.17 -0.47
CA ALA A 322 3.96 9.60 0.55
C ALA A 322 3.69 8.55 1.66
N ARG A 323 4.12 7.29 1.50
CA ARG A 323 4.11 6.30 2.59
C ARG A 323 5.23 6.51 3.58
N VAL A 324 6.34 7.12 3.14
CA VAL A 324 7.53 7.37 3.94
C VAL A 324 7.55 8.81 4.44
N GLY A 325 7.11 9.76 3.61
CA GLY A 325 7.00 11.18 3.96
C GLY A 325 5.79 11.51 4.83
N THR A 326 5.81 12.72 5.40
CA THR A 326 4.69 13.27 6.17
C THR A 326 3.63 13.93 5.30
N GLY A 327 3.95 14.22 4.03
CA GLY A 327 3.11 14.98 3.10
C GLY A 327 3.16 16.49 3.35
N GLU A 328 2.84 17.28 2.31
CA GLU A 328 2.58 18.72 2.42
C GLU A 328 1.18 18.95 3.02
N ASP A 329 1.04 19.94 3.90
CA ASP A 329 -0.25 20.38 4.48
C ASP A 329 -1.17 21.07 3.45
#